data_AF-A0A7V9AFG8-F1
#
_entry.id   AF-A0A7V9AFG8-F1
#
_cell.length_a   1.000
_cell.length_b   1.000
_cell.length_c   1.000
_cell.angle_alpha   90.00
_cell.angle_beta   90.00
_cell.angle_gamma   90.00
#
_symmetry.space_group_name_H-M   'P 1'
#
loop_
_entity.id
_entity.type
_entity.pdbx_description
1 polymer ?
#
loop_
_entity_poly.entity_id
_entity_poly.type
_entity_poly.pdbx_seq_one_letter_code
_entity_poly.pdbx_strand_id
1 'polypeptide(L)'
;MFTQEWPAFSQSHQLSYTVPYSFVDSDGHSRDGIEDISLNYRYQALMESETLPAFAPRFSLILPTGDAAQDLGNDTVGYQVNLPLSKIVSDRWTLHANAGATFLPDVEGHDLFSYNLGAAPFTRSENVQSDARSVRQLG
;
A
#
# COMPACT_ATOMS: atom_id res chain seq x y z
N MET A 1 12.34 0.50 -3.23
CA MET A 1 11.49 1.69 -2.97
C MET A 1 11.78 2.24 -1.59
N PHE A 2 11.75 3.57 -1.44
CA PHE A 2 11.86 4.25 -0.16
C PHE A 2 10.54 4.95 0.16
N THR A 3 10.03 4.81 1.39
CA THR A 3 8.80 5.47 1.84
C THR A 3 9.02 6.12 3.20
N GLN A 4 8.57 7.37 3.34
CA GLN A 4 8.61 8.10 4.60
C GLN A 4 7.20 8.54 5.00
N GLU A 5 6.82 8.27 6.24
CA GLU A 5 5.47 8.51 6.75
C GLU A 5 5.47 9.58 7.86
N TRP A 6 4.41 10.39 7.89
CA TRP A 6 4.18 11.47 8.82
C TRP A 6 2.72 11.42 9.32
N PRO A 7 2.47 11.48 10.65
CA PRO A 7 1.12 11.76 11.14
C PRO A 7 0.75 13.19 10.73
N ALA A 8 -0.25 13.32 9.88
CA ALA A 8 -0.73 14.61 9.43
C ALA A 8 -1.78 15.10 10.44
N PHE A 9 -1.35 15.87 11.44
CA PHE A 9 -2.20 16.53 12.43
C PHE A 9 -2.87 15.62 13.49
N SER A 10 -3.26 14.39 13.15
CA SER A 10 -3.86 13.42 14.08
C SER A 10 -3.46 11.97 13.77
N GLN A 11 -3.86 11.01 14.62
CA GLN A 11 -3.67 9.57 14.37
C GLN A 11 -4.53 9.02 13.22
N SER A 12 -5.60 9.73 12.80
CA SER A 12 -6.48 9.28 11.72
C SER A 12 -6.02 9.69 10.32
N HIS A 13 -5.01 10.56 10.22
CA HIS A 13 -4.53 11.11 8.97
C HIS A 13 -3.04 10.82 8.83
N GLN A 14 -2.67 10.12 7.77
CA GLN A 14 -1.30 9.75 7.50
C GLN A 14 -0.90 10.28 6.13
N LEU A 15 0.14 11.11 6.10
CA LEU A 15 0.78 11.55 4.86
C LEU A 15 2.06 10.74 4.67
N SER A 16 2.34 10.30 3.45
CA SER A 16 3.62 9.70 3.12
C SER A 16 4.06 10.09 1.72
N TYR A 17 5.34 9.94 1.45
CA TYR A 17 5.86 10.00 0.09
C TYR A 17 6.65 8.73 -0.21
N THR A 18 6.58 8.25 -1.44
CA THR A 18 7.29 7.06 -1.90
C THR A 18 8.12 7.41 -3.12
N VAL A 19 9.41 7.07 -3.04
CA VAL A 19 10.39 7.17 -4.13
C VAL A 19 10.70 5.75 -4.60
N PRO A 20 10.13 5.30 -5.73
CA PRO A 20 10.48 4.01 -6.28
C PRO A 20 11.85 4.11 -6.98
N TYR A 21 12.62 3.02 -6.89
CA TYR A 21 13.85 2.85 -7.67
C TYR A 21 13.75 1.47 -8.29
N SER A 22 13.87 1.40 -9.62
CA SER A 22 13.87 0.16 -10.36
C SER A 22 15.23 -0.08 -10.99
N PHE A 23 15.57 -1.36 -11.12
CA PHE A 23 16.72 -1.84 -11.85
C PHE A 23 16.20 -3.03 -12.66
N VAL A 24 16.16 -2.88 -13.97
CA VAL A 24 15.69 -3.88 -14.93
C VAL A 24 16.84 -4.19 -15.86
N ASP A 25 17.30 -5.42 -15.84
CA ASP A 25 18.25 -5.96 -16.81
C ASP A 25 17.48 -6.92 -17.73
N SER A 26 17.49 -6.65 -19.03
CA SER A 26 16.84 -7.48 -20.04
C SER A 26 17.61 -7.44 -21.35
N ASP A 27 17.97 -8.62 -21.86
CA ASP A 27 18.63 -8.82 -23.17
C ASP A 27 19.76 -7.83 -23.48
N GLY A 28 20.66 -7.61 -22.51
CA GLY A 28 21.84 -6.75 -22.66
C GLY A 28 21.57 -5.25 -22.52
N HIS A 29 20.34 -4.86 -22.16
CA HIS A 29 19.97 -3.48 -21.83
C HIS A 29 19.65 -3.41 -20.34
N SER A 30 20.48 -2.70 -19.58
CA SER A 30 20.22 -2.35 -18.20
C SER A 30 19.56 -0.97 -18.14
N ARG A 31 18.40 -0.88 -17.49
CA ARG A 31 17.75 0.39 -17.14
C ARG A 31 17.62 0.46 -15.64
N ASP A 32 18.09 1.55 -15.07
CA ASP A 32 17.97 1.78 -13.65
C ASP A 32 17.75 3.26 -13.35
N GLY A 33 16.95 3.52 -12.34
CA GLY A 33 16.65 4.89 -11.96
C GLY A 33 15.47 5.03 -11.04
N ILE A 34 15.20 6.28 -10.72
CA ILE A 34 14.06 6.69 -9.91
C ILE A 34 12.83 6.78 -10.81
N GLU A 35 11.73 6.18 -10.38
CA GLU A 35 10.46 6.27 -11.07
C GLU A 35 9.64 7.49 -10.59
N ASP A 36 8.43 7.66 -11.12
CA ASP A 36 7.49 8.68 -10.65
C ASP A 36 7.26 8.60 -9.12
N ILE A 37 7.58 9.69 -8.43
CA ILE A 37 7.41 9.81 -6.99
C ILE A 37 5.92 9.94 -6.68
N SER A 38 5.46 9.25 -5.64
CA SER A 38 4.08 9.38 -5.18
C SER A 38 3.99 10.11 -3.84
N LEU A 39 3.02 11.01 -3.72
CA LEU A 39 2.55 11.56 -2.45
C LEU A 39 1.26 10.84 -2.07
N ASN A 40 1.19 10.27 -0.89
CA ASN A 40 0.08 9.45 -0.43
C ASN A 40 -0.57 10.10 0.79
N TYR A 41 -1.89 10.12 0.80
CA TYR A 41 -2.69 10.51 1.94
C TYR A 41 -3.66 9.38 2.27
N ARG A 42 -3.53 8.83 3.49
CA ARG A 42 -4.42 7.80 4.01
C ARG A 42 -5.27 8.38 5.13
N TYR A 43 -6.57 8.26 4.99
CA TYR A 43 -7.52 8.64 6.00
C TYR A 43 -8.14 7.39 6.61
N GLN A 44 -7.97 7.22 7.92
CA GLN A 44 -8.58 6.15 8.67
C GLN A 44 -10.02 6.54 9.05
N ALA A 45 -10.95 6.26 8.14
CA ALA A 45 -12.35 6.68 8.23
C ALA A 45 -13.15 5.87 9.25
N LEU A 46 -12.94 4.55 9.30
CA LEU A 46 -13.63 3.66 10.25
C LEU A 46 -12.62 2.79 10.99
N MET A 47 -12.82 2.67 12.30
CA MET A 47 -12.18 1.63 13.12
C MET A 47 -13.00 0.36 13.03
N GLU A 48 -12.31 -0.78 13.08
CA GLU A 48 -12.99 -2.07 13.23
C GLU A 48 -13.72 -2.10 14.59
N SER A 49 -14.96 -2.56 14.57
CA SER A 49 -15.80 -2.77 15.75
C SER A 49 -16.72 -3.96 15.50
N GLU A 50 -17.61 -4.32 16.44
CA GLU A 50 -18.59 -5.39 16.22
C GLU A 50 -19.49 -5.12 14.99
N THR A 51 -19.86 -3.85 14.74
CA THR A 51 -20.82 -3.47 13.70
C THR A 51 -20.17 -2.83 12.47
N LEU A 52 -18.94 -2.29 12.59
CA LEU A 52 -18.27 -1.58 11.51
C LEU A 52 -17.01 -2.31 11.05
N PRO A 53 -16.70 -2.32 9.74
CA PRO A 53 -15.40 -2.72 9.26
C PRO A 53 -14.37 -1.60 9.50
N ALA A 54 -13.10 -1.96 9.59
CA ALA A 54 -12.02 -0.99 9.36
C ALA A 54 -12.03 -0.56 7.90
N PHE A 55 -11.97 0.74 7.67
CA PHE A 55 -11.90 1.33 6.33
C PHE A 55 -10.93 2.51 6.36
N ALA A 56 -9.93 2.45 5.49
CA ALA A 56 -8.82 3.42 5.45
C ALA A 56 -8.52 3.86 4.01
N PRO A 57 -9.40 4.64 3.37
CA PRO A 57 -9.19 5.12 2.01
C PRO A 57 -7.84 5.84 1.89
N ARG A 58 -7.13 5.54 0.80
CA ARG A 58 -5.88 6.20 0.42
C ARG A 58 -6.07 6.88 -0.92
N PHE A 59 -5.64 8.13 -0.98
CA PHE A 59 -5.46 8.88 -2.21
C PHE A 59 -3.96 9.08 -2.45
N SER A 60 -3.55 9.06 -3.71
CA SER A 60 -2.16 9.28 -4.10
C SER A 60 -2.08 10.20 -5.31
N LEU A 61 -1.16 11.14 -5.24
CA LEU A 61 -0.71 11.96 -6.35
C LEU A 61 0.59 11.37 -6.88
N ILE A 62 0.63 11.02 -8.16
CA ILE A 62 1.82 10.53 -8.87
C ILE A 62 2.43 11.74 -9.57
N LEU A 63 3.69 12.03 -9.28
CA LEU A 63 4.40 13.20 -9.81
C LEU A 63 5.26 12.78 -11.02
N PRO A 64 5.30 13.59 -12.10
CA PRO A 64 6.12 13.33 -13.28
C PRO A 64 7.60 13.61 -12.99
N THR A 65 8.22 12.73 -12.22
CA THR A 65 9.62 12.87 -11.79
C THR A 65 10.51 11.77 -12.36
N GLY A 66 9.92 10.68 -12.85
CA GLY A 66 10.64 9.64 -13.56
C GLY A 66 11.00 10.07 -14.99
N ASP A 67 12.07 9.51 -15.52
CA ASP A 67 12.48 9.74 -16.91
C ASP A 67 11.62 8.89 -17.86
N ALA A 68 10.69 9.53 -18.58
CA ALA A 68 9.82 8.86 -19.54
C ALA A 68 10.60 8.26 -20.73
N ALA A 69 11.75 8.83 -21.12
CA ALA A 69 12.57 8.26 -22.19
C ALA A 69 13.21 6.91 -21.82
N GLN A 70 13.22 6.59 -20.52
CA GLN A 70 13.74 5.33 -19.97
C GLN A 70 12.62 4.40 -19.46
N ASP A 71 11.35 4.70 -19.75
CA ASP A 71 10.17 4.03 -19.17
C ASP A 71 10.14 4.06 -17.63
N LEU A 72 10.72 5.08 -17.00
CA LEU A 72 10.72 5.25 -15.54
C LEU A 72 9.55 6.14 -15.06
N GLY A 73 8.88 6.84 -15.96
CA GLY A 73 7.74 7.70 -15.64
C GLY A 73 6.85 7.93 -16.84
N ASN A 74 5.70 8.59 -16.63
CA ASN A 74 4.72 8.82 -17.69
C ASN A 74 4.63 10.29 -18.15
N ASP A 75 5.55 11.15 -17.69
CA ASP A 75 5.60 12.60 -17.96
C ASP A 75 4.28 13.35 -17.69
N THR A 76 3.44 12.81 -16.80
CA THR A 76 2.16 13.40 -16.41
C THR A 76 1.91 13.27 -14.91
N VAL A 77 1.02 14.12 -14.40
CA VAL A 77 0.52 14.01 -13.02
C VAL A 77 -0.59 12.98 -12.98
N GLY A 78 -0.38 11.90 -12.24
CA GLY A 78 -1.35 10.83 -12.04
C GLY A 78 -2.12 10.92 -10.72
N TYR A 79 -3.26 10.24 -10.69
CA TYR A 79 -4.10 10.12 -9.51
C TYR A 79 -4.39 8.65 -9.24
N GLN A 80 -4.28 8.23 -7.99
CA GLN A 80 -4.64 6.88 -7.58
C GLN A 80 -5.49 6.92 -6.32
N VAL A 81 -6.48 6.03 -6.28
CA VAL A 81 -7.34 5.80 -5.12
C VAL A 81 -7.25 4.33 -4.74
N ASN A 82 -7.24 4.06 -3.45
CA ASN A 82 -7.29 2.71 -2.90
C ASN A 82 -8.25 2.65 -1.71
N LEU A 83 -9.10 1.64 -1.68
CA LEU A 83 -10.23 1.49 -0.76
C LEU A 83 -10.11 0.16 0.00
N PRO A 84 -9.14 0.03 0.92
CA PRO A 84 -8.99 -1.17 1.72
C PRO A 84 -10.07 -1.24 2.81
N LEU A 85 -10.74 -2.38 2.90
CA LEU A 85 -11.75 -2.72 3.89
C LEU A 85 -11.31 -3.98 4.63
N SER A 86 -11.47 -4.02 5.96
CA SER A 86 -11.16 -5.20 6.77
C SER A 86 -12.19 -5.40 7.86
N LYS A 87 -12.61 -6.65 8.10
CA LYS A 87 -13.65 -6.96 9.09
C LYS A 87 -13.35 -8.28 9.80
N ILE A 88 -13.41 -8.27 11.12
CA ILE A 88 -13.42 -9.51 11.89
C ILE A 88 -14.86 -10.02 11.88
N VAL A 89 -15.07 -11.21 11.33
CA VAL A 89 -16.41 -11.82 11.21
C VAL A 89 -16.64 -12.93 12.24
N SER A 90 -15.57 -13.49 12.80
CA SER A 90 -15.58 -14.37 13.96
C SER A 90 -14.20 -14.43 14.61
N ASP A 91 -14.08 -15.09 15.76
CA ASP A 91 -12.79 -15.27 16.47
C ASP A 91 -11.69 -15.89 15.61
N ARG A 92 -12.08 -16.62 14.56
CA ARG A 92 -11.17 -17.33 13.66
C ARG A 92 -10.94 -16.62 12.34
N TRP A 93 -11.87 -15.79 11.87
CA TRP A 93 -11.87 -15.28 10.49
C TRP A 93 -11.84 -13.75 10.42
N THR A 94 -10.87 -13.24 9.66
CA THR A 94 -10.81 -11.84 9.24
C THR A 94 -10.91 -11.77 7.72
N LEU A 95 -11.81 -10.93 7.23
CA LEU A 95 -11.97 -10.67 5.79
C LEU A 95 -11.25 -9.38 5.43
N HIS A 96 -10.49 -9.41 4.35
CA HIS A 96 -9.87 -8.23 3.75
C HIS A 96 -10.37 -8.08 2.32
N ALA A 97 -10.70 -6.86 1.93
CA ALA A 97 -11.03 -6.51 0.55
C ALA A 97 -10.30 -5.21 0.18
N ASN A 98 -9.97 -5.05 -1.09
CA ASN A 98 -9.37 -3.84 -1.62
C ASN A 98 -9.94 -3.56 -3.01
N ALA A 99 -10.24 -2.29 -3.27
CA ALA A 99 -10.51 -1.78 -4.60
C ALA A 99 -9.61 -0.59 -4.88
N GLY A 100 -9.00 -0.53 -6.07
CA GLY A 100 -8.15 0.57 -6.48
C GLY A 100 -8.42 1.01 -7.89
N ALA A 101 -8.15 2.29 -8.16
CA ALA A 101 -8.17 2.87 -9.50
C ALA A 101 -7.01 3.83 -9.66
N THR A 102 -6.43 3.88 -10.85
CA THR A 102 -5.37 4.82 -11.24
C THR A 102 -5.78 5.51 -12.53
N PHE A 103 -5.59 6.82 -12.59
CA PHE A 103 -5.84 7.66 -13.75
C PHE A 103 -4.58 8.47 -14.06
N LEU A 104 -4.07 8.34 -15.27
CA LEU A 104 -2.92 9.07 -15.80
C LEU A 104 -3.41 9.79 -17.08
N PRO A 105 -3.63 11.11 -17.04
CA PRO A 105 -4.07 11.87 -18.20
C PRO A 105 -2.91 12.11 -19.16
N ASP A 106 -3.20 12.20 -20.46
CA ASP A 106 -2.23 12.65 -21.48
C ASP A 106 -0.90 11.87 -21.50
N VAL A 107 -0.93 10.57 -21.27
CA VAL A 107 0.24 9.71 -21.49
C VAL A 107 0.33 9.46 -23.00
N GLU A 108 1.33 10.06 -23.64
CA GLU A 108 1.53 9.99 -25.10
C GLU A 108 0.29 10.42 -25.91
N GLY A 109 -0.49 11.39 -25.42
CA GLY A 109 -1.72 11.85 -26.08
C GLY A 109 -2.96 11.01 -25.77
N HIS A 110 -2.89 10.09 -24.80
CA HIS A 110 -4.00 9.23 -24.40
C HIS A 110 -4.23 9.24 -22.89
N ASP A 111 -5.50 9.14 -22.50
CA ASP A 111 -5.89 8.96 -21.11
C ASP A 111 -5.79 7.48 -20.71
N LEU A 112 -4.95 7.17 -19.73
CA LEU A 112 -4.81 5.82 -19.19
C LEU A 112 -5.60 5.68 -17.89
N PHE A 113 -6.52 4.72 -17.87
CA PHE A 113 -7.28 4.35 -16.69
C PHE A 113 -7.10 2.86 -16.39
N SER A 114 -6.75 2.54 -15.14
CA SER A 114 -6.60 1.16 -14.68
C SER A 114 -7.31 0.96 -13.34
N TYR A 115 -7.75 -0.27 -13.06
CA TYR A 115 -8.41 -0.62 -11.80
C TYR A 115 -7.99 -2.01 -11.31
N ASN A 116 -8.09 -2.23 -10.01
CA ASN A 116 -7.85 -3.52 -9.37
C ASN A 116 -8.90 -3.79 -8.29
N LEU A 117 -9.22 -5.07 -8.10
CA LEU A 117 -10.14 -5.56 -7.07
C LEU A 117 -9.56 -6.85 -6.50
N GLY A 118 -9.57 -6.99 -5.18
CA GLY A 118 -9.09 -8.21 -4.52
C GLY A 118 -9.79 -8.43 -3.18
N ALA A 119 -9.97 -9.69 -2.80
CA ALA A 119 -10.51 -10.07 -1.50
C ALA A 119 -9.87 -11.38 -1.03
N ALA A 120 -9.58 -11.46 0.27
CA ALA A 120 -8.97 -12.64 0.89
C ALA A 120 -9.45 -12.83 2.33
N PRO A 121 -9.80 -14.08 2.73
CA PRO A 121 -9.99 -14.43 4.13
C PRO A 121 -8.67 -14.85 4.78
N PHE A 122 -8.49 -14.51 6.06
CA PHE A 122 -7.37 -14.97 6.88
C PHE A 122 -7.89 -15.70 8.11
N THR A 123 -7.25 -16.82 8.45
CA THR A 123 -7.50 -17.54 9.70
C THR A 123 -6.51 -17.09 10.77
N ARG A 124 -6.98 -16.74 11.96
CA ARG A 124 -6.11 -16.56 13.12
C ARG A 124 -5.73 -17.94 13.67
N SER A 125 -4.45 -18.28 13.71
CA SER A 125 -3.97 -19.46 14.45
C SER A 125 -3.40 -19.03 15.79
N GLU A 126 -3.86 -19.64 16.88
CA GLU A 126 -3.24 -19.48 18.19
C GLU A 126 -1.88 -20.21 18.17
N ASN A 127 -0.78 -19.46 18.23
CA ASN A 127 0.52 -20.05 18.51
C ASN A 127 0.53 -20.47 19.99
N VAL A 128 0.63 -21.77 20.24
CA VAL A 128 0.93 -22.33 21.56
C VAL A 128 2.27 -21.75 22.02
N GLN A 129 2.22 -20.84 22.99
CA GLN A 129 3.40 -20.38 23.69
C GLN A 129 3.83 -21.52 24.63
N SER A 130 4.92 -22.21 24.31
CA SER A 130 5.47 -23.24 25.20
C SER A 130 5.94 -22.57 26.51
N ASP A 131 5.16 -22.75 27.57
CA ASP A 131 5.47 -22.35 28.93
C ASP A 131 6.73 -23.11 29.40
N ALA A 132 7.89 -22.45 29.34
CA ALA A 132 9.12 -22.97 29.91
C ALA A 132 9.11 -22.77 31.44
N ARG A 133 8.32 -23.58 32.16
CA ARG A 133 8.43 -23.68 33.61
C ARG A 133 9.58 -24.59 34.02
N SER A 134 10.45 -24.01 34.85
CA SER A 134 11.20 -24.64 35.94
C SER A 134 12.29 -25.67 35.55
N VAL A 135 13.52 -25.18 35.41
CA VAL A 135 14.72 -25.97 35.73
C VAL A 135 15.23 -25.53 37.09
N ARG A 136 15.35 -26.53 37.96
CA ARG A 136 15.68 -26.49 39.38
C ARG A 136 16.98 -25.75 39.68
N GLN A 137 16.98 -25.00 40.79
CA GLN A 137 18.18 -24.72 41.57
C GLN A 137 18.87 -26.03 41.96
N LEU A 138 20.09 -26.24 41.50
CA LEU A 138 21.15 -27.01 42.16
C LEU A 138 22.48 -26.36 41.80
N GLY A 139 23.21 -25.91 42.81
CA GLY A 139 24.52 -25.26 42.69
C GLY A 139 24.77 -24.33 43.85
#